data_AF-A0A1E3J8Y6-F1
#
_entry.id   AF-A0A1E3J8Y6-F1
#
_cell.length_a   1.000
_cell.length_b   1.000
_cell.length_c   1.000
_cell.angle_alpha   90.00
_cell.angle_beta   90.00
_cell.angle_gamma   90.00
#
_symmetry.space_group_name_H-M   'P 1'
#
loop_
_entity.id
_entity.type
_entity.pdbx_description
1 polymer ?
#
loop_
_entity_poly.entity_id
_entity_poly.type
_entity_poly.pdbx_seq_one_letter_code
_entity_poly.pdbx_strand_id
1 'polypeptide(L)'
;MADDPSGWSLTESDPQVFSQLLNDLGVKGLQVDDLYALDAETLATLKPIHALIFLFKYVSSEEEKGGETQGVEVDPLSSGVWFANQVINNSCGTLAALNAVSTLKCYTTSPPRPRNKPSLTSYDCSLGHIVSSSDRIREVHNSFSKSSPFSMDPSAFPEREKEDAYHFVAYLPVNGILYELDGLRRSPLMHAPVEDDWLNTARETIENRIATYPPGSLMFNLLAVRSAALPRLERLLHDQSTPAEQKFALQDQLEHEQSNAKRGALENKLRQHNLLPVVFQLFKGLGESGLAGKAVADARAKGEARIAKAKAQGEQD
;
A
#
# COMPACT_ATOMS: atom_id res chain seq x y z
N MET A 1 -19.93 2.74 -0.11
CA MET A 1 -19.12 3.93 -0.38
C MET A 1 -19.81 4.63 -1.54
N ALA A 2 -20.31 5.84 -1.33
CA ALA A 2 -20.75 6.62 -2.48
C ALA A 2 -19.55 6.85 -3.38
N ASP A 3 -19.73 6.72 -4.68
CA ASP A 3 -18.68 7.02 -5.64
C ASP A 3 -18.20 8.45 -5.38
N ASP A 4 -16.93 8.60 -5.01
CA ASP A 4 -16.29 9.91 -4.97
C ASP A 4 -16.50 10.54 -6.36
N PRO A 5 -17.01 11.79 -6.46
CA PRO A 5 -17.28 12.43 -7.74
C PRO A 5 -16.04 12.53 -8.64
N SER A 6 -14.84 12.37 -8.07
CA SER A 6 -13.58 12.29 -8.82
C SER A 6 -13.36 10.96 -9.57
N GLY A 7 -14.11 9.91 -9.26
CA GLY A 7 -14.00 8.59 -9.89
C GLY A 7 -12.79 7.77 -9.44
N TRP A 8 -12.18 8.09 -8.30
CA TRP A 8 -11.09 7.33 -7.66
C TRP A 8 -11.55 6.68 -6.36
N SER A 9 -11.24 5.40 -6.19
CA SER A 9 -11.59 4.62 -5.00
C SER A 9 -10.55 4.67 -3.89
N LEU A 10 -10.92 4.32 -2.65
CA LEU A 10 -9.91 4.07 -1.62
C LEU A 10 -9.08 2.81 -1.94
N THR A 11 -7.76 2.94 -1.83
CA THR A 11 -6.81 1.81 -1.96
C THR A 11 -6.55 1.19 -0.60
N GLU A 12 -6.65 -0.13 -0.51
CA GLU A 12 -6.26 -0.88 0.69
C GLU A 12 -4.73 -0.98 0.79
N SER A 13 -4.18 -0.84 2.00
CA SER A 13 -2.75 -1.01 2.28
C SER A 13 -2.38 -2.48 2.27
N ASP A 14 -2.21 -3.04 1.07
CA ASP A 14 -1.96 -4.46 0.87
C ASP A 14 -0.79 -4.66 -0.11
N PRO A 15 0.23 -5.47 0.25
CA PRO A 15 1.42 -5.67 -0.59
C PRO A 15 1.08 -6.26 -1.97
N GLN A 16 0.06 -7.10 -2.09
CA GLN A 16 -0.35 -7.74 -3.33
C GLN A 16 -1.14 -6.78 -4.23
N VAL A 17 -1.91 -5.86 -3.63
CA VAL A 17 -2.52 -4.74 -4.36
C VAL A 17 -1.44 -3.84 -4.96
N PHE A 18 -0.46 -3.41 -4.16
CA PHE A 18 0.62 -2.54 -4.65
C PHE A 18 1.54 -3.24 -5.67
N SER A 19 1.86 -4.52 -5.45
CA SER A 19 2.64 -5.32 -6.41
C SER A 19 1.95 -5.43 -7.76
N GLN A 20 0.65 -5.77 -7.76
CA GLN A 20 -0.12 -5.92 -9.00
C GLN A 20 -0.37 -4.56 -9.68
N LEU A 21 -0.65 -3.51 -8.90
CA LEU A 21 -0.77 -2.13 -9.38
C LEU A 21 0.47 -1.72 -10.18
N LEU A 22 1.66 -1.87 -9.59
CA LEU A 22 2.93 -1.55 -10.26
C LEU A 22 3.12 -2.38 -11.54
N ASN A 23 2.84 -3.68 -11.48
CA ASN A 23 2.94 -4.59 -12.61
C ASN A 23 2.03 -4.20 -13.79
N ASP A 24 0.79 -3.78 -13.51
CA ASP A 24 -0.23 -3.42 -14.50
C ASP A 24 -0.03 -2.01 -15.09
N LEU A 25 0.67 -1.14 -14.34
CA LEU A 25 1.22 0.13 -14.82
C LEU A 25 2.51 -0.05 -15.65
N GLY A 26 3.07 -1.26 -15.66
CA GLY A 26 4.19 -1.64 -16.52
C GLY A 26 5.55 -1.61 -15.84
N VAL A 27 5.61 -1.44 -14.52
CA VAL A 27 6.84 -1.56 -13.73
C VAL A 27 7.13 -3.04 -13.52
N LYS A 28 8.31 -3.51 -13.94
CA LYS A 28 8.69 -4.92 -13.88
C LYS A 28 9.91 -5.13 -12.99
N GLY A 29 10.05 -6.34 -12.45
CA GLY A 29 11.19 -6.71 -11.61
C GLY A 29 11.14 -6.21 -10.17
N LEU A 30 10.02 -5.62 -9.75
CA LEU A 30 9.74 -5.21 -8.37
C LEU A 30 8.59 -6.02 -7.79
N GLN A 31 8.62 -6.19 -6.47
CA GLN A 31 7.51 -6.67 -5.65
C GLN A 31 7.40 -5.79 -4.41
N VAL A 32 6.23 -5.84 -3.77
CA VAL A 32 5.95 -5.11 -2.52
C VAL A 32 5.65 -6.13 -1.44
N ASP A 33 6.28 -5.96 -0.28
CA ASP A 33 6.14 -6.81 0.90
C ASP A 33 5.73 -5.97 2.11
N ASP A 34 5.03 -6.56 3.06
CA ASP A 34 4.62 -5.91 4.30
C ASP A 34 5.77 -5.94 5.32
N LEU A 35 5.98 -4.83 6.04
CA LEU A 35 6.98 -4.73 7.10
C LEU A 35 6.32 -4.70 8.47
N TYR A 36 6.44 -5.82 9.18
CA TYR A 36 5.96 -5.94 10.57
C TYR A 36 6.95 -5.39 11.59
N ALA A 37 8.22 -5.32 11.23
CA ALA A 37 9.30 -4.83 12.07
C ALA A 37 10.39 -4.15 11.22
N LEU A 38 11.06 -3.18 11.84
CA LEU A 38 12.16 -2.43 11.25
C LEU A 38 13.53 -2.89 11.78
N ASP A 39 13.60 -4.05 12.42
CA ASP A 39 14.86 -4.61 12.89
C ASP A 39 15.73 -5.11 11.72
N ALA A 40 17.04 -5.17 11.97
CA ALA A 40 18.01 -5.51 10.94
C ALA A 40 17.83 -6.93 10.37
N GLU A 41 17.32 -7.88 11.15
CA GLU A 41 17.12 -9.26 10.71
C GLU A 41 15.97 -9.33 9.70
N THR A 42 14.82 -8.74 10.04
CA THR A 42 13.66 -8.63 9.14
C THR A 42 14.05 -7.94 7.83
N LEU A 43 14.69 -6.78 7.90
CA LEU A 43 15.09 -6.01 6.73
C LEU A 43 16.11 -6.75 5.85
N ALA A 44 17.03 -7.53 6.45
CA ALA A 44 18.03 -8.28 5.70
C ALA A 44 17.42 -9.34 4.78
N THR A 45 16.31 -9.98 5.19
CA THR A 45 15.64 -11.01 4.38
C THR A 45 15.01 -10.46 3.10
N LEU A 46 14.64 -9.19 3.11
CA LEU A 46 13.93 -8.52 2.01
C LEU A 46 14.86 -7.77 1.06
N LYS A 47 16.15 -7.63 1.38
CA LYS A 47 17.09 -6.90 0.52
C LYS A 47 17.17 -7.49 -0.91
N PRO A 48 17.38 -6.65 -1.94
CA PRO A 48 17.51 -5.19 -1.87
C PRO A 48 16.15 -4.47 -1.89
N ILE A 49 15.94 -3.60 -0.90
CA ILE A 49 14.79 -2.70 -0.77
C ILE A 49 15.16 -1.36 -1.42
N HIS A 50 14.25 -0.83 -2.24
CA HIS A 50 14.44 0.40 -3.03
C HIS A 50 13.66 1.60 -2.48
N ALA A 51 12.51 1.35 -1.85
CA ALA A 51 11.68 2.37 -1.25
C ALA A 51 10.79 1.76 -0.16
N LEU A 52 10.33 2.59 0.76
CA LEU A 52 9.28 2.28 1.73
C LEU A 52 8.04 3.11 1.43
N ILE A 53 6.86 2.55 1.65
CA ILE A 53 5.58 3.26 1.57
C ILE A 53 4.94 3.17 2.94
N PHE A 54 4.74 4.32 3.59
CA PHE A 54 4.22 4.42 4.94
C PHE A 54 2.80 4.98 4.93
N LEU A 55 1.90 4.30 5.64
CA LEU A 55 0.51 4.70 5.85
C LEU A 55 0.32 5.05 7.32
N PHE A 56 -0.28 6.21 7.57
CA PHE A 56 -0.60 6.68 8.92
C PHE A 56 -1.93 7.43 8.92
N LYS A 57 -2.54 7.58 10.11
CA LYS A 57 -3.73 8.40 10.29
C LYS A 57 -3.38 9.87 10.03
N TYR A 58 -4.03 10.46 9.05
CA TYR A 58 -3.86 11.88 8.74
C TYR A 58 -4.46 12.73 9.85
N VAL A 59 -3.68 13.70 10.32
CA VAL A 59 -4.08 14.69 11.32
C VAL A 59 -3.95 16.04 10.66
N SER A 60 -5.01 16.87 10.72
CA SER A 60 -5.02 18.15 10.02
C SER A 60 -3.91 19.08 10.53
N SER A 61 -3.32 19.82 9.60
CA SER A 61 -2.20 20.76 9.78
C SER A 61 -2.28 21.79 10.92
N GLU A 62 -3.44 21.98 11.59
CA GLU A 62 -3.51 22.82 12.80
C GLU A 62 -2.80 22.17 14.01
N GLU A 63 -2.72 20.83 14.04
CA GLU A 63 -2.00 20.08 15.08
C GLU A 63 -0.53 19.79 14.68
N GLU A 64 -0.21 19.70 13.37
CA GLU A 64 1.17 19.53 12.89
C GLU A 64 2.04 20.79 13.05
N LYS A 65 1.45 21.99 13.19
CA LYS A 65 2.18 23.26 13.37
C LYS A 65 3.03 23.33 14.65
N GLY A 66 2.88 22.38 15.57
CA GLY A 66 3.70 22.28 16.77
C GLY A 66 5.01 21.50 16.59
N GLY A 67 5.18 20.77 15.49
CA GLY A 67 6.38 19.98 15.20
C GLY A 67 7.18 20.59 14.07
N GLU A 68 8.46 20.91 14.30
CA GLU A 68 9.40 21.18 13.22
C GLU A 68 9.40 19.97 12.28
N THR A 69 8.97 20.15 11.02
CA THR A 69 9.08 19.08 10.02
C THR A 69 10.55 18.75 9.86
N GLN A 70 10.96 17.55 10.27
CA GLN A 70 12.33 17.10 10.09
C GLN A 70 12.60 17.02 8.59
N GLY A 71 13.32 17.99 8.02
CA GLY A 71 13.70 18.01 6.61
C GLY A 71 13.50 19.35 5.92
N VAL A 72 14.06 19.48 4.71
CA VAL A 72 14.07 20.69 3.90
C VAL A 72 13.32 20.45 2.61
N GLU A 73 12.34 21.28 2.29
CA GLU A 73 11.67 21.23 0.99
C GLU A 73 12.64 21.60 -0.12
N VAL A 74 12.75 20.76 -1.15
CA VAL A 74 13.66 21.00 -2.28
C VAL A 74 12.93 20.90 -3.61
N ASP A 75 13.46 21.56 -4.63
CA ASP A 75 12.93 21.45 -5.98
C ASP A 75 13.21 20.04 -6.57
N PRO A 76 12.17 19.31 -7.05
CA PRO A 76 12.34 17.98 -7.64
C PRO A 76 13.34 17.93 -8.78
N LEU A 77 13.35 18.97 -9.63
CA LEU A 77 14.23 19.02 -10.79
C LEU A 77 15.70 19.15 -10.37
N SER A 78 15.99 20.02 -9.39
CA SER A 78 17.34 20.20 -8.85
C SER A 78 17.88 18.96 -8.11
N SER A 79 16.99 18.19 -7.47
CA SER A 79 17.35 16.98 -6.70
C SER A 79 17.40 15.71 -7.54
N GLY A 80 16.85 15.74 -8.76
CA GLY A 80 16.76 14.58 -9.64
C GLY A 80 15.70 13.55 -9.19
N VAL A 81 14.79 13.97 -8.31
CA VAL A 81 13.72 13.14 -7.75
C VAL A 81 12.46 13.30 -8.60
N TRP A 82 11.85 12.18 -8.99
CA TRP A 82 10.52 12.22 -9.60
C TRP A 82 9.48 12.42 -8.50
N PHE A 83 8.66 13.46 -8.62
CA PHE A 83 7.67 13.81 -7.61
C PHE A 83 6.36 14.28 -8.25
N ALA A 84 5.26 13.61 -7.89
CA ALA A 84 3.92 14.01 -8.26
C ALA A 84 3.08 14.28 -7.00
N ASN A 85 2.45 15.46 -6.98
CA ASN A 85 1.51 15.86 -5.95
C ASN A 85 0.12 15.26 -6.17
N GLN A 86 -0.63 15.13 -5.08
CA GLN A 86 -2.02 14.71 -5.08
C GLN A 86 -2.93 15.86 -5.48
N VAL A 87 -3.65 15.63 -6.58
CA VAL A 87 -4.65 16.57 -7.11
C VAL A 87 -6.07 16.06 -6.85
N ILE A 88 -6.24 14.75 -6.72
CA ILE A 88 -7.53 14.07 -6.58
C ILE A 88 -7.55 13.23 -5.31
N ASN A 89 -8.66 13.26 -4.56
CA ASN A 89 -8.87 12.44 -3.38
C ASN A 89 -8.78 10.93 -3.70
N ASN A 90 -8.43 10.13 -2.69
CA ASN A 90 -8.27 8.67 -2.78
C ASN A 90 -7.17 8.18 -3.74
N SER A 91 -6.46 9.06 -4.46
CA SER A 91 -5.34 8.68 -5.34
C SER A 91 -3.99 8.51 -4.61
N CYS A 92 -3.95 8.77 -3.29
CA CYS A 92 -2.73 8.74 -2.46
C CYS A 92 -1.93 7.44 -2.61
N GLY A 93 -2.57 6.28 -2.57
CA GLY A 93 -1.87 4.98 -2.68
C GLY A 93 -1.13 4.80 -4.00
N THR A 94 -1.78 5.12 -5.13
CA THR A 94 -1.13 5.04 -6.44
C THR A 94 -0.05 6.10 -6.62
N LEU A 95 -0.26 7.31 -6.11
CA LEU A 95 0.77 8.36 -6.15
C LEU A 95 2.00 7.97 -5.33
N ALA A 96 1.82 7.44 -4.12
CA ALA A 96 2.92 6.95 -3.29
C ALA A 96 3.68 5.82 -4.00
N ALA A 97 2.97 4.86 -4.61
CA ALA A 97 3.59 3.79 -5.39
C ALA A 97 4.40 4.32 -6.59
N LEU A 98 3.86 5.28 -7.34
CA LEU A 98 4.56 5.89 -8.47
C LEU A 98 5.76 6.74 -8.02
N ASN A 99 5.61 7.54 -6.96
CA ASN A 99 6.69 8.31 -6.35
C ASN A 99 7.84 7.40 -5.89
N ALA A 100 7.52 6.26 -5.28
CA ALA A 100 8.50 5.27 -4.81
C ALA A 100 9.35 4.65 -5.95
N VAL A 101 8.78 4.44 -7.14
CA VAL A 101 9.46 3.68 -8.21
C VAL A 101 9.95 4.52 -9.39
N SER A 102 9.37 5.70 -9.64
CA SER A 102 9.65 6.46 -10.86
C SER A 102 11.07 7.05 -10.89
N THR A 103 11.68 7.25 -9.73
CA THR A 103 13.09 7.66 -9.61
C THR A 103 14.07 6.50 -9.84
N LEU A 104 13.60 5.25 -9.80
CA LEU A 104 14.43 4.06 -9.96
C LEU A 104 14.79 3.82 -11.44
N LYS A 105 16.05 4.04 -11.80
CA LYS A 105 16.55 3.95 -13.18
C LYS A 105 16.51 2.53 -13.78
N CYS A 106 16.51 1.48 -12.96
CA CYS A 106 16.73 0.09 -13.41
C CYS A 106 15.46 -0.73 -13.69
N TYR A 107 14.28 -0.24 -13.30
CA TYR A 107 13.03 -1.02 -13.35
C TYR A 107 12.00 -0.49 -14.37
N THR A 108 12.38 0.56 -15.12
CA THR A 108 11.55 1.23 -16.13
C THR A 108 11.95 0.80 -17.56
N THR A 109 12.00 -0.50 -17.84
CA THR A 109 12.18 -1.01 -19.21
C THR A 109 10.83 -1.21 -19.93
N SER A 110 10.54 -0.40 -20.95
CA SER A 110 9.46 -0.66 -21.93
C SER A 110 9.97 -1.43 -23.16
N PRO A 111 9.27 -2.45 -23.69
CA PRO A 111 9.21 -2.73 -25.14
C PRO A 111 8.07 -1.89 -25.80
N PRO A 112 7.93 -1.85 -27.15
CA PRO A 112 7.66 -0.64 -27.94
C PRO A 112 6.39 0.10 -27.53
N ARG A 113 6.53 1.42 -27.31
CA ARG A 113 5.45 2.32 -26.89
C ARG A 113 4.35 2.42 -27.96
N PRO A 114 3.06 2.27 -27.61
CA PRO A 114 1.99 2.89 -28.38
C PRO A 114 2.12 4.42 -28.31
N ARG A 115 1.90 5.10 -29.44
CA ARG A 115 2.21 6.53 -29.72
C ARG A 115 1.60 7.59 -28.77
N ASN A 116 0.70 7.22 -27.86
CA ASN A 116 -0.17 8.15 -27.14
C ASN A 116 -0.10 8.01 -25.61
N LYS A 117 1.10 7.88 -25.02
CA LYS A 117 1.27 7.92 -23.55
C LYS A 117 2.04 9.18 -23.13
N PRO A 118 1.60 9.93 -22.09
CA PRO A 118 2.41 11.00 -21.53
C PRO A 118 3.73 10.42 -21.01
N SER A 119 4.85 11.08 -21.29
CA SER A 119 6.14 10.60 -20.83
C SER A 119 6.26 10.89 -19.33
N LEU A 120 6.22 9.83 -18.51
CA LEU A 120 6.51 9.87 -17.07
C LEU A 120 7.96 10.31 -16.75
N THR A 121 8.74 10.67 -17.77
CA THR A 121 10.10 11.19 -17.66
C THR A 121 10.16 12.72 -17.56
N SER A 122 9.02 13.41 -17.54
CA SER A 122 8.97 14.86 -17.35
C SER A 122 9.02 15.18 -15.86
N TYR A 123 9.91 16.09 -15.45
CA TYR A 123 10.02 16.61 -14.07
C TYR A 123 9.24 17.93 -13.96
N ASP A 124 8.00 17.94 -14.44
CA ASP A 124 7.15 19.13 -14.50
C ASP A 124 6.26 19.20 -13.25
N CYS A 125 6.06 20.41 -12.71
CA CYS A 125 5.11 20.69 -11.62
C CYS A 125 3.67 20.21 -11.93
N SER A 126 3.36 19.88 -13.19
CA SER A 126 2.07 19.36 -13.63
C SER A 126 1.92 17.83 -13.53
N LEU A 127 2.93 17.11 -13.02
CA LEU A 127 2.92 15.63 -12.94
C LEU A 127 1.69 15.07 -12.21
N GLY A 128 1.27 15.68 -11.11
CA GLY A 128 0.06 15.27 -10.38
C GLY A 128 -1.18 15.29 -11.27
N HIS A 129 -1.37 16.35 -12.05
CA HIS A 129 -2.47 16.49 -13.01
C HIS A 129 -2.38 15.47 -14.16
N ILE A 130 -1.17 15.19 -14.64
CA ILE A 130 -0.95 14.19 -15.71
C ILE A 130 -1.31 12.79 -15.21
N VAL A 131 -0.91 12.43 -13.99
CA VAL A 131 -1.24 11.13 -13.39
C VAL A 131 -2.75 11.04 -13.14
N SER A 132 -3.34 12.08 -12.56
CA SER A 132 -4.75 12.09 -12.16
C SER A 132 -5.72 12.10 -13.36
N SER A 133 -5.30 12.66 -14.49
CA SER A 133 -6.08 12.69 -15.75
C SER A 133 -5.92 11.42 -16.60
N SER A 134 -5.04 10.49 -16.21
CA SER A 134 -4.82 9.27 -16.99
C SER A 134 -5.90 8.22 -16.71
N ASP A 135 -6.77 7.99 -17.70
CA ASP A 135 -7.79 6.93 -17.65
C ASP A 135 -7.18 5.56 -17.36
N ARG A 136 -6.04 5.24 -17.98
CA ARG A 136 -5.35 3.97 -17.75
C ARG A 136 -4.89 3.81 -16.29
N ILE A 137 -4.35 4.87 -15.68
CA ILE A 137 -3.90 4.79 -14.28
C ILE A 137 -5.13 4.63 -13.37
N ARG A 138 -6.18 5.40 -13.62
CA ARG A 138 -7.44 5.33 -12.87
C ARG A 138 -8.13 3.97 -13.01
N GLU A 139 -8.16 3.37 -14.19
CA GLU A 139 -8.68 2.02 -14.43
C GLU A 139 -7.90 0.97 -13.65
N VAL A 140 -6.56 1.01 -13.70
CA VAL A 140 -5.71 0.08 -12.96
C VAL A 140 -5.89 0.26 -11.45
N HIS A 141 -5.90 1.49 -10.96
CA HIS A 141 -6.17 1.82 -9.56
C HIS A 141 -7.53 1.27 -9.09
N ASN A 142 -8.61 1.56 -9.84
CA ASN A 142 -9.97 1.14 -9.49
C ASN A 142 -10.19 -0.38 -9.67
N SER A 143 -9.28 -1.09 -10.34
CA SER A 143 -9.40 -2.54 -10.49
C SER A 143 -9.16 -3.30 -9.17
N PHE A 144 -8.63 -2.64 -8.13
CA PHE A 144 -8.43 -3.24 -6.81
C PHE A 144 -9.44 -2.78 -5.76
N SER A 145 -10.37 -1.89 -6.15
CA SER A 145 -11.44 -1.45 -5.28
C SER A 145 -12.39 -2.61 -4.97
N LYS A 146 -12.93 -2.61 -3.76
CA LYS A 146 -13.99 -3.56 -3.39
C LYS A 146 -15.16 -3.38 -4.37
N SER A 147 -15.54 -4.44 -5.07
CA SER A 147 -16.76 -4.44 -5.86
C SER A 147 -17.95 -4.27 -4.92
N SER A 148 -18.44 -3.03 -4.74
CA SER A 148 -19.67 -2.77 -3.98
C SER A 148 -20.83 -2.68 -4.96
N PRO A 149 -21.68 -3.70 -5.08
CA PRO A 149 -22.88 -3.65 -5.90
C PRO A 149 -23.97 -2.73 -5.31
N PHE A 150 -23.73 -2.19 -4.11
CA PHE A 150 -24.61 -1.23 -3.47
C PHE A 150 -23.95 0.16 -3.50
N SER A 151 -24.56 1.09 -4.23
CA SER A 151 -24.39 2.53 -3.99
C SER A 151 -25.18 2.86 -2.72
N MET A 152 -24.50 2.99 -1.58
CA MET A 152 -25.15 3.48 -0.36
C MET A 152 -25.24 4.99 -0.44
N ASP A 153 -26.44 5.52 -0.25
CA ASP A 153 -26.67 6.95 -0.07
C ASP A 153 -25.91 7.42 1.19
N PRO A 154 -24.97 8.37 1.08
CA PRO A 154 -24.26 8.93 2.24
C PRO A 154 -25.23 9.47 3.30
N SER A 155 -26.37 10.03 2.87
CA SER A 155 -27.37 10.62 3.76
C SER A 155 -28.11 9.59 4.61
N ALA A 156 -28.04 8.30 4.26
CA ALA A 156 -28.62 7.22 5.05
C ALA A 156 -27.82 6.89 6.32
N PHE A 157 -26.57 7.36 6.42
CA PHE A 157 -25.68 7.08 7.56
C PHE A 157 -24.84 8.32 7.94
N PRO A 158 -25.46 9.40 8.47
CA PRO A 158 -24.76 10.65 8.80
C PRO A 158 -23.65 10.50 9.87
N GLU A 159 -23.69 9.44 10.69
CA GLU A 159 -22.65 9.16 11.68
C GLU A 159 -21.35 8.57 11.07
N ARG A 160 -21.37 8.12 9.81
CA ARG A 160 -20.16 7.65 9.10
C ARG A 160 -19.20 8.78 8.71
N GLU A 161 -19.57 10.04 8.91
CA GLU A 161 -18.74 11.20 8.56
C GLU A 161 -17.45 11.33 9.39
N LYS A 162 -17.27 10.52 10.44
CA LYS A 162 -16.02 10.45 11.23
C LYS A 162 -15.17 9.22 10.89
N GLU A 163 -15.15 8.78 9.64
CA GLU A 163 -14.16 7.78 9.24
C GLU A 163 -12.76 8.41 9.29
N ASP A 164 -11.86 7.76 10.03
CA ASP A 164 -10.46 8.17 10.11
C ASP A 164 -9.84 8.19 8.71
N ALA A 165 -9.30 9.35 8.32
CA ALA A 165 -8.57 9.49 7.07
C ALA A 165 -7.13 8.98 7.25
N TYR A 166 -6.68 8.14 6.33
CA TYR A 166 -5.31 7.63 6.29
C TYR A 166 -4.58 8.18 5.06
N HIS A 167 -3.28 8.41 5.19
CA HIS A 167 -2.46 9.01 4.15
C HIS A 167 -1.17 8.24 3.88
N PHE A 168 -0.84 8.10 2.59
CA PHE A 168 0.36 7.40 2.13
C PHE A 168 1.48 8.39 1.80
N VAL A 169 2.69 8.08 2.24
CA VAL A 169 3.94 8.75 1.85
C VAL A 169 4.98 7.72 1.43
N ALA A 170 5.94 8.11 0.59
CA ALA A 170 7.04 7.24 0.19
C ALA A 170 8.39 7.75 0.70
N TYR A 171 9.25 6.83 1.14
CA TYR A 171 10.64 7.09 1.53
C TYR A 171 11.59 6.35 0.60
N LEU A 172 12.60 7.03 0.08
CA LEU A 172 13.60 6.41 -0.81
C LEU A 172 14.94 7.17 -0.81
N PRO A 173 16.06 6.47 -1.00
CA PRO A 173 17.36 7.11 -1.14
C PRO A 173 17.58 7.59 -2.57
N VAL A 174 18.00 8.84 -2.74
CA VAL A 174 18.41 9.41 -4.04
C VAL A 174 19.75 10.13 -3.85
N ASN A 175 20.75 9.74 -4.65
CA ASN A 175 22.10 10.32 -4.62
C ASN A 175 22.73 10.39 -3.21
N GLY A 176 22.52 9.37 -2.38
CA GLY A 176 23.08 9.31 -1.02
C GLY A 176 22.33 10.16 0.00
N ILE A 177 21.09 10.57 -0.27
CA ILE A 177 20.25 11.33 0.65
C ILE A 177 18.87 10.66 0.75
N LEU A 178 18.29 10.61 1.94
CA LEU A 178 16.94 10.13 2.17
C LEU A 178 15.91 11.22 1.80
N TYR A 179 14.91 10.84 1.01
CA TYR A 179 13.79 11.71 0.65
C TYR A 179 12.47 11.13 1.16
N GLU A 180 11.57 12.03 1.57
CA GLU A 180 10.15 11.76 1.80
C GLU A 180 9.33 12.43 0.70
N LEU A 181 8.49 11.64 0.05
CA LEU A 181 7.61 12.04 -1.04
C LEU A 181 6.17 11.97 -0.56
N ASP A 182 5.68 13.08 -0.05
CA ASP A 182 4.31 13.27 0.40
C ASP A 182 3.50 13.98 -0.69
N GLY A 183 2.48 13.30 -1.23
CA GLY A 183 1.62 13.86 -2.27
C GLY A 183 0.82 15.11 -1.84
N LEU A 184 0.57 15.32 -0.55
CA LEU A 184 -0.12 16.52 -0.05
C LEU A 184 0.81 17.73 0.07
N ARG A 185 2.13 17.53 0.00
CA ARG A 185 3.12 18.61 -0.03
C ARG A 185 3.32 19.15 -1.45
N ARG A 186 3.88 20.37 -1.52
CA ARG A 186 4.22 21.02 -2.79
C ARG A 186 5.52 20.51 -3.39
N SER A 187 6.41 20.03 -2.54
CA SER A 187 7.77 19.64 -2.89
C SER A 187 8.20 18.41 -2.06
N PRO A 188 9.14 17.61 -2.57
CA PRO A 188 9.76 16.53 -1.82
C PRO A 188 10.52 17.10 -0.62
N LEU A 189 10.54 16.32 0.46
CA LEU A 189 11.24 16.66 1.68
C LEU A 189 12.57 15.91 1.74
N MET A 190 13.66 16.66 1.79
CA MET A 190 15.02 16.14 1.92
C MET A 190 15.35 15.99 3.40
N HIS A 191 15.67 14.78 3.85
CA HIS A 191 15.98 14.47 5.25
C HIS A 191 17.48 14.56 5.51
N ALA A 192 18.15 13.41 5.66
CA ALA A 192 19.55 13.30 6.01
C ALA A 192 20.34 12.53 4.95
N PRO A 193 21.67 12.77 4.84
CA PRO A 193 22.56 11.88 4.11
C PRO A 193 22.43 10.44 4.61
N VAL A 194 22.51 9.48 3.71
CA VAL A 194 22.50 8.06 4.03
C VAL A 194 23.90 7.48 3.88
N GLU A 195 24.27 6.61 4.81
CA GLU A 195 25.51 5.82 4.74
C GLU A 195 25.30 4.56 3.87
N ASP A 196 26.06 3.49 4.11
CA ASP A 196 25.98 2.24 3.33
C ASP A 196 24.59 1.57 3.38
N ASP A 197 23.81 1.76 4.45
CA ASP A 197 22.46 1.25 4.59
C ASP A 197 21.45 2.35 4.93
N TRP A 198 20.78 2.86 3.91
CA TRP A 198 19.77 3.91 4.03
C TRP A 198 18.57 3.56 4.89
N LEU A 199 18.32 2.25 5.12
CA LEU A 199 17.18 1.79 5.91
C LEU A 199 17.29 2.20 7.39
N ASN A 200 18.51 2.38 7.91
CA ASN A 200 18.71 2.85 9.28
C ASN A 200 18.20 4.28 9.45
N THR A 201 18.57 5.17 8.53
CA THR A 201 18.09 6.56 8.51
C THR A 201 16.57 6.60 8.31
N ALA A 202 16.04 5.79 7.39
CA ALA A 202 14.60 5.73 7.16
C ALA A 202 13.82 5.21 8.38
N ARG A 203 14.36 4.20 9.08
CA ARG A 203 13.80 3.67 10.32
C ARG A 203 13.71 4.77 11.37
N GLU A 204 14.78 5.50 11.62
CA GLU A 204 14.80 6.60 12.60
C GLU A 204 13.79 7.70 12.25
N THR A 205 13.70 8.09 10.97
CA THR A 205 12.70 9.07 10.50
C THR A 205 11.27 8.57 10.73
N ILE A 206 10.98 7.32 10.42
CA ILE A 206 9.64 6.72 10.58
C ILE A 206 9.30 6.54 12.07
N GLU A 207 10.25 6.07 12.89
CA GLU A 207 10.08 5.93 14.35
C GLU A 207 9.79 7.29 15.01
N ASN A 208 10.51 8.34 14.61
CA ASN A 208 10.26 9.71 15.08
C ASN A 208 8.84 10.17 14.71
N ARG A 209 8.35 9.83 13.52
CA ARG A 209 6.98 10.12 13.11
C ARG A 209 5.94 9.32 13.89
N ILE A 210 6.18 8.04 14.14
CA ILE A 210 5.28 7.21 14.97
C ILE A 210 5.22 7.78 16.40
N ALA A 211 6.34 8.25 16.93
CA ALA A 211 6.42 8.85 18.26
C ALA A 211 5.63 10.16 18.43
N THR A 212 5.17 10.80 17.34
CA THR A 212 4.27 11.96 17.44
C THR A 212 2.83 11.58 17.75
N TYR A 213 2.47 10.29 17.64
CA TYR A 213 1.12 9.80 17.92
C TYR A 213 0.98 9.34 19.38
N PRO A 214 -0.23 9.35 19.96
CA PRO A 214 -0.46 8.88 21.32
C PRO A 214 0.05 7.45 21.54
N PRO A 215 0.66 7.14 22.70
CA PRO A 215 1.09 5.80 23.03
C PRO A 215 -0.04 4.77 22.86
N GLY A 216 0.23 3.66 22.19
CA GLY A 216 -0.77 2.63 21.88
C GLY A 216 -1.52 2.85 20.56
N SER A 217 -1.20 3.90 19.79
CA SER A 217 -1.65 4.02 18.40
C SER A 217 -1.02 2.91 17.56
N LEU A 218 -1.84 2.05 16.96
CA LEU A 218 -1.39 0.92 16.13
C LEU A 218 -1.80 1.04 14.65
N MET A 219 -2.48 2.13 14.29
CA MET A 219 -3.06 2.30 12.96
C MET A 219 -2.03 2.85 11.96
N PHE A 220 -0.97 2.06 11.78
CA PHE A 220 0.09 2.31 10.81
C PHE A 220 0.27 1.07 9.93
N ASN A 221 0.71 1.27 8.69
CA ASN A 221 1.19 0.20 7.86
C ASN A 221 2.44 0.65 7.11
N LEU A 222 3.38 -0.27 6.90
CA LEU A 222 4.62 0.01 6.22
C LEU A 222 4.88 -1.08 5.18
N LEU A 223 5.03 -0.67 3.93
CA LEU A 223 5.31 -1.56 2.81
C LEU A 223 6.74 -1.32 2.31
N ALA A 224 7.44 -2.39 1.96
CA ALA A 224 8.74 -2.36 1.32
C ALA A 224 8.63 -2.65 -0.18
N VAL A 225 9.06 -1.71 -1.02
CA VAL A 225 9.24 -1.93 -2.45
C VAL A 225 10.64 -2.49 -2.67
N ARG A 226 10.74 -3.73 -3.15
CA ARG A 226 12.00 -4.46 -3.30
C ARG A 226 12.09 -5.15 -4.65
N SER A 227 13.27 -5.67 -4.98
CA SER A 227 13.44 -6.49 -6.20
C SER A 227 12.63 -7.79 -6.08
N ALA A 228 12.00 -8.21 -7.17
CA ALA A 228 11.30 -9.49 -7.21
C ALA A 228 12.27 -10.65 -6.88
N ALA A 229 11.93 -11.48 -5.90
CA ALA A 229 12.82 -12.56 -5.44
C ALA A 229 12.92 -13.71 -6.43
N LEU A 230 11.79 -14.13 -7.01
CA LEU A 230 11.71 -15.37 -7.79
C LEU A 230 12.78 -15.47 -8.88
N PRO A 231 12.99 -14.47 -9.76
CA PRO A 231 13.99 -14.59 -10.83
C PRO A 231 15.43 -14.72 -10.30
N ARG A 232 15.73 -14.10 -9.14
CA ARG A 232 17.05 -14.19 -8.50
C ARG A 232 17.24 -15.58 -7.88
N LEU A 233 16.25 -16.06 -7.13
CA LEU A 233 16.29 -17.36 -6.46
C LEU A 233 16.42 -18.50 -7.47
N GLU A 234 15.61 -18.47 -8.53
CA GLU A 234 15.68 -19.44 -9.62
C GLU A 234 17.06 -19.46 -10.28
N ARG A 235 17.65 -18.29 -10.56
CA ARG A 235 18.99 -18.19 -11.14
C ARG A 235 20.06 -18.80 -10.23
N LEU A 236 20.04 -18.47 -8.94
CA LEU A 236 21.02 -18.97 -7.97
C LEU A 236 20.93 -20.48 -7.76
N LEU A 237 19.72 -21.06 -7.85
CA LEU A 237 19.53 -22.51 -7.74
C LEU A 237 20.06 -23.28 -8.96
N HIS A 238 19.90 -22.71 -10.16
CA HIS A 238 20.42 -23.29 -11.40
C HIS A 238 21.93 -23.12 -11.56
N ASP A 239 22.55 -22.20 -10.84
CA ASP A 239 24.01 -22.00 -10.85
C ASP A 239 24.72 -23.22 -10.25
N GLN A 240 25.70 -23.75 -11.00
CA GLN A 240 26.50 -24.89 -10.58
C GLN A 240 27.52 -24.50 -9.51
N SER A 241 27.88 -23.22 -9.40
CA SER A 241 28.84 -22.72 -8.41
C SER A 241 28.23 -22.58 -7.00
N THR A 242 26.90 -22.56 -6.87
CA THR A 242 26.22 -22.42 -5.58
C THR A 242 26.41 -23.68 -4.72
N PRO A 243 26.93 -23.57 -3.49
CA PRO A 243 27.11 -24.69 -2.56
C PRO A 243 25.80 -25.43 -2.28
N ALA A 244 25.87 -26.75 -2.10
CA ALA A 244 24.69 -27.59 -1.87
C ALA A 244 23.90 -27.17 -0.61
N GLU A 245 24.60 -26.77 0.46
CA GLU A 245 23.98 -26.28 1.70
C GLU A 245 23.16 -25.00 1.47
N GLN A 246 23.67 -24.08 0.63
CA GLN A 246 22.95 -22.85 0.27
C GLN A 246 21.76 -23.14 -0.65
N LYS A 247 21.85 -24.16 -1.51
CA LYS A 247 20.73 -24.55 -2.39
C LYS A 247 19.49 -24.99 -1.59
N PHE A 248 19.66 -25.65 -0.46
CA PHE A 248 18.53 -26.03 0.39
C PHE A 248 17.80 -24.80 0.95
N ALA A 249 18.55 -23.84 1.50
CA ALA A 249 17.97 -22.59 2.01
C ALA A 249 17.30 -21.75 0.89
N LEU A 250 17.91 -21.71 -0.30
CA LEU A 250 17.34 -21.02 -1.47
C LEU A 250 16.07 -21.71 -2.00
N GLN A 251 15.97 -23.04 -1.89
CA GLN A 251 14.76 -23.80 -2.25
C GLN A 251 13.61 -23.46 -1.31
N ASP A 252 13.84 -23.45 0.00
CA ASP A 252 12.85 -23.07 1.00
C ASP A 252 12.34 -21.63 0.77
N GLN A 253 13.26 -20.69 0.52
CA GLN A 253 12.91 -19.30 0.16
C GLN A 253 12.08 -19.24 -1.13
N LEU A 254 12.43 -20.03 -2.15
CA LEU A 254 11.68 -20.06 -3.41
C LEU A 254 10.26 -20.58 -3.20
N GLU A 255 10.09 -21.66 -2.44
CA GLU A 255 8.78 -22.22 -2.13
C GLU A 255 7.92 -21.23 -1.34
N HIS A 256 8.51 -20.54 -0.37
CA HIS A 256 7.85 -19.50 0.41
C HIS A 256 7.33 -18.37 -0.49
N GLU A 257 8.19 -17.80 -1.34
CA GLU A 257 7.84 -16.71 -2.26
C GLU A 257 6.78 -17.17 -3.29
N GLN A 258 6.87 -18.40 -3.80
CA GLN A 258 5.86 -18.96 -4.71
C GLN A 258 4.51 -19.16 -4.02
N SER A 259 4.50 -19.61 -2.77
CA SER A 259 3.29 -19.76 -1.97
C SER A 259 2.62 -18.41 -1.73
N ASN A 260 3.41 -17.39 -1.35
CA ASN A 260 2.93 -16.03 -1.16
C ASN A 260 2.35 -15.45 -2.45
N ALA A 261 3.03 -15.61 -3.60
CA ALA A 261 2.53 -15.14 -4.88
C ALA A 261 1.21 -15.82 -5.28
N LYS A 262 1.06 -17.14 -5.04
CA LYS A 262 -0.19 -17.86 -5.31
C LYS A 262 -1.33 -17.37 -4.42
N ARG A 263 -1.07 -17.18 -3.13
CA ARG A 263 -2.04 -16.66 -2.16
C ARG A 263 -2.48 -15.24 -2.54
N GLY A 264 -1.53 -14.36 -2.84
CA GLY A 264 -1.82 -12.99 -3.26
C GLY A 264 -2.62 -12.92 -4.56
N ALA A 265 -2.31 -13.77 -5.54
CA ALA A 265 -3.11 -13.86 -6.76
C ALA A 265 -4.56 -14.32 -6.51
N LEU A 266 -4.78 -15.20 -5.53
CA LEU A 266 -6.12 -15.60 -5.12
C LEU A 266 -6.84 -14.45 -4.40
N GLU A 267 -6.18 -13.78 -3.46
CA GLU A 267 -6.73 -12.65 -2.71
C GLU A 267 -7.14 -11.51 -3.65
N ASN A 268 -6.30 -11.13 -4.62
CA ASN A 268 -6.64 -10.12 -5.63
C ASN A 268 -7.85 -10.52 -6.49
N LYS A 269 -7.97 -11.79 -6.88
CA LYS A 269 -9.16 -12.29 -7.59
C LYS A 269 -10.42 -12.17 -6.72
N LEU A 270 -10.32 -12.45 -5.43
CA LEU A 270 -11.45 -12.31 -4.51
C LEU A 270 -11.85 -10.85 -4.31
N ARG A 271 -10.88 -9.92 -4.25
CA ARG A 271 -11.13 -8.47 -4.16
C ARG A 271 -11.90 -7.93 -5.38
N GLN A 272 -11.54 -8.43 -6.56
CA GLN A 272 -12.10 -8.05 -7.85
C GLN A 272 -13.48 -8.67 -8.13
N HIS A 273 -13.82 -9.78 -7.48
CA HIS A 273 -15.02 -10.54 -7.82
C HIS A 273 -16.21 -10.11 -6.96
N ASN A 274 -17.37 -9.92 -7.59
CA ASN A 274 -18.63 -9.72 -6.87
C ASN A 274 -19.06 -11.02 -6.18
N LEU A 275 -18.96 -11.06 -4.85
CA LEU A 275 -19.31 -12.24 -4.05
C LEU A 275 -20.80 -12.30 -3.65
N LEU A 276 -21.63 -11.30 -3.99
CA LEU A 276 -23.05 -11.34 -3.63
C LEU A 276 -23.82 -12.56 -4.16
N PRO A 277 -23.61 -13.02 -5.41
CA PRO A 277 -24.30 -14.22 -5.88
C PRO A 277 -24.00 -15.45 -5.01
N VAL A 278 -22.75 -15.58 -4.54
CA VAL A 278 -22.33 -16.66 -3.64
C VAL A 278 -23.04 -16.54 -2.29
N VAL A 279 -23.04 -15.34 -1.70
CA VAL A 279 -23.73 -15.05 -0.44
C VAL A 279 -25.24 -15.35 -0.54
N PHE A 280 -25.88 -14.96 -1.63
CA PHE A 280 -27.30 -15.23 -1.86
C PHE A 280 -27.60 -16.73 -1.95
N GLN A 281 -26.80 -17.49 -2.71
CA GLN A 281 -26.97 -18.94 -2.81
C GLN A 281 -26.74 -19.64 -1.47
N LEU A 282 -25.79 -19.15 -0.66
CA LEU A 282 -25.56 -19.66 0.69
C LEU A 282 -26.80 -19.46 1.59
N PHE A 283 -27.39 -18.26 1.58
CA PHE A 283 -28.61 -17.98 2.33
C PHE A 283 -29.80 -18.81 1.85
N LYS A 284 -29.93 -18.99 0.53
CA LYS A 284 -30.96 -19.86 -0.04
C LYS A 284 -30.82 -21.31 0.46
N GLY A 285 -29.61 -21.88 0.40
CA GLY A 285 -29.34 -23.23 0.91
C GLY A 285 -29.56 -23.38 2.42
N LEU A 286 -29.24 -22.35 3.20
CA LEU A 286 -29.56 -22.30 4.64
C LEU A 286 -31.08 -22.29 4.91
N GLY A 287 -31.85 -21.61 4.06
CA GLY A 287 -33.31 -21.61 4.13
C GLY A 287 -33.91 -22.97 3.78
N GLU A 288 -33.46 -23.57 2.67
CA GLU A 288 -33.93 -24.87 2.18
C GLU A 288 -33.59 -26.02 3.15
N SER A 289 -32.45 -25.95 3.84
CA SER A 289 -32.07 -26.94 4.86
C SER A 289 -32.82 -26.79 6.20
N GLY A 290 -33.63 -25.73 6.37
CA GLY A 290 -34.32 -25.42 7.63
C GLY A 290 -33.39 -24.95 8.77
N LEU A 291 -32.09 -24.78 8.50
CA LEU A 291 -31.09 -24.39 9.50
C LEU A 291 -31.04 -22.88 9.75
N ALA A 292 -31.62 -22.07 8.86
CA ALA A 292 -31.59 -20.61 8.96
C ALA A 292 -32.10 -20.08 10.31
N GLY A 293 -33.23 -20.60 10.80
CA GLY A 293 -33.81 -20.16 12.08
C GLY A 293 -32.87 -20.41 13.28
N LYS A 294 -32.26 -21.60 13.32
CA LYS A 294 -31.27 -21.96 14.35
C LYS A 294 -30.03 -21.07 14.27
N ALA A 295 -29.49 -20.87 13.06
CA ALA A 295 -28.32 -20.02 12.86
C ALA A 295 -28.56 -18.56 13.32
N VAL A 296 -29.75 -18.00 13.04
CA VAL A 296 -30.13 -16.65 13.49
C VAL A 296 -30.27 -16.59 15.01
N ALA A 297 -30.89 -17.59 15.64
CA ALA A 297 -31.02 -17.65 17.09
C ALA A 297 -29.65 -17.74 17.79
N ASP A 298 -28.77 -18.63 17.30
CA ASP A 298 -27.42 -18.80 17.81
C ASP A 298 -26.59 -17.50 17.66
N ALA A 299 -26.75 -16.80 16.53
CA ALA A 299 -26.09 -15.52 16.29
C ALA A 299 -26.60 -14.42 17.24
N ARG A 300 -27.92 -14.33 17.49
CA ARG A 300 -28.50 -13.38 18.45
C ARG A 300 -28.02 -13.63 19.87
N ALA A 301 -28.03 -14.89 20.32
CA ALA A 301 -27.56 -15.25 21.66
C ALA A 301 -26.08 -14.88 21.87
N LYS A 302 -25.22 -15.13 20.87
CA LYS A 302 -23.81 -14.70 20.90
C LYS A 302 -23.67 -13.17 20.92
N GLY A 303 -24.51 -12.47 20.15
CA GLY A 303 -24.53 -11.00 20.12
C GLY A 303 -24.89 -10.39 21.47
N GLU A 304 -25.96 -10.89 22.10
CA GLU A 304 -26.39 -10.47 23.44
C GLU A 304 -25.32 -10.74 24.50
N ALA A 305 -24.69 -11.93 24.46
CA ALA A 305 -23.59 -12.27 25.38
C ALA A 305 -22.38 -11.32 25.21
N ARG A 306 -22.06 -10.92 23.98
CA ARG A 306 -20.98 -9.96 23.71
C ARG A 306 -21.29 -8.58 24.27
N ILE A 307 -22.53 -8.10 24.07
CA ILE A 307 -22.98 -6.80 24.61
C ILE A 307 -22.96 -6.82 26.14
N ALA A 308 -23.44 -7.90 26.77
CA ALA A 308 -23.40 -8.05 28.21
C ALA A 308 -21.96 -8.05 28.76
N LYS A 309 -21.03 -8.71 28.06
CA LYS A 309 -19.61 -8.72 28.42
C LYS A 309 -18.97 -7.34 28.31
N ALA A 310 -19.21 -6.62 27.21
CA ALA A 310 -18.68 -5.25 27.02
C ALA A 310 -19.19 -4.30 28.12
N LYS A 311 -20.49 -4.35 28.45
CA LYS A 311 -21.08 -3.57 29.56
C LYS A 311 -20.46 -3.91 30.91
N ALA A 312 -20.15 -5.18 31.16
CA ALA A 312 -19.50 -5.61 32.41
C ALA A 312 -18.03 -5.16 32.50
N GLN A 313 -17.37 -4.91 31.37
CA GLN A 313 -15.99 -4.44 31.28
C GLN A 313 -15.86 -2.90 31.28
N GLY A 314 -16.98 -2.17 31.30
CA GLY A 314 -16.98 -0.71 31.34
C GLY A 314 -16.64 -0.03 30.01
N GLU A 315 -16.56 -0.79 28.92
CA GLU A 315 -16.48 -0.27 27.55
C GLU A 315 -17.89 0.22 27.18
N GLN A 316 -18.19 1.49 27.47
CA GLN A 316 -19.34 2.17 26.87
C GLN A 316 -18.92 2.76 25.52
N ASP A 317 -19.82 2.62 24.54
CA ASP A 317 -19.69 3.04 23.14
C ASP A 317 -19.08 4.44 22.93
#